data_AF-A0A379AFA6-F1
#
_entry.id   AF-A0A379AFA6-F1
#
_cell.length_a   1.000
_cell.length_b   1.000
_cell.length_c   1.000
_cell.angle_alpha   90.00
_cell.angle_beta   90.00
_cell.angle_gamma   90.00
#
_symmetry.space_group_name_H-M   'P 1'
#
loop_
_entity.id
_entity.type
_entity.pdbx_description
1 polymer ?
#
loop_
_entity_poly.entity_id
_entity_poly.type
_entity_poly.pdbx_seq_one_letter_code
_entity_poly.pdbx_strand_id
1 'polypeptide(L)'
;MNTARDNNGQKSAGIWQNLRLVPLFSLIFGGILLLFALCIGVASYFLISGNHSLDDATDEIQVRMGLSNSSNHLRTARLTIIQAGAAARIGEMDEFRANIAAAEKRIQQAKAGFAIYQAREVKTPADMELDATLQARFNDYITKGLIPMIESGKQGSFEGIIAQETDVTRKLDDDYNAVLLKAIKIRTDRANAITAQADQQSRIGFISMAVAFSAALVLVLLTFVFLRRVVISPLRQSVLRIERIAQGDLTSAPLPHGRSEIGTLIHNLQLMQQALVTTVGTVREGAVAIYQGSSEISAGNTDLSSRTEQQAAALEQTAASMEQLTATVKQNAENAHHASQLAADASGKARSGGELVSSVVKTMTNISGSSKKNR
;
A
#
# COMPACT_ATOMS: atom_id res chain seq x y z
N MET A 1 1.38 -15.88 17.13
CA MET A 1 2.82 -16.21 17.02
C MET A 1 2.90 -17.74 17.05
N ASN A 2 2.85 -18.40 15.90
CA ASN A 2 2.92 -19.86 15.82
C ASN A 2 3.67 -20.22 14.53
N THR A 3 4.95 -20.54 14.65
CA THR A 3 5.80 -20.95 13.52
C THR A 3 5.95 -22.46 13.55
N ALA A 4 5.11 -23.16 12.78
CA ALA A 4 5.33 -24.56 12.50
C ALA A 4 6.61 -24.70 11.65
N ARG A 5 7.51 -25.62 12.00
CA ARG A 5 8.64 -26.03 11.16
C ARG A 5 8.15 -27.14 10.23
N ASP A 6 8.48 -27.06 8.95
CA ASP A 6 8.27 -28.16 8.01
C ASP A 6 9.40 -29.20 8.15
N ASN A 7 9.18 -30.43 7.68
CA ASN A 7 10.02 -31.62 7.86
C ASN A 7 11.48 -31.49 7.38
N ASN A 8 11.82 -30.40 6.67
CA ASN A 8 13.17 -30.09 6.19
C ASN A 8 13.91 -28.99 6.99
N GLY A 9 13.42 -28.57 8.16
CA GLY A 9 14.10 -27.58 9.01
C GLY A 9 14.05 -26.13 8.48
N GLN A 10 13.40 -25.88 7.34
CA GLN A 10 13.09 -24.54 6.84
C GLN A 10 11.92 -23.92 7.62
N LYS A 11 12.03 -22.63 7.94
CA LYS A 11 10.93 -21.86 8.53
C LYS A 11 9.75 -21.87 7.55
N SER A 12 8.64 -22.52 7.92
CA SER A 12 7.43 -22.60 7.12
C SER A 12 6.97 -21.19 6.73
N ALA A 13 6.73 -21.00 5.43
CA ALA A 13 6.16 -19.76 4.93
C ALA A 13 4.78 -19.56 5.57
N GLY A 14 4.60 -18.46 6.31
CA GLY A 14 3.31 -18.16 6.94
C GLY A 14 2.21 -18.00 5.88
N ILE A 15 0.95 -18.28 6.25
CA ILE A 15 -0.24 -18.21 5.36
C ILE A 15 -0.25 -16.95 4.48
N TRP A 16 0.20 -15.82 5.04
CA TRP A 16 0.29 -14.53 4.37
C TRP A 16 1.26 -14.45 3.19
N GLN A 17 2.29 -15.31 3.13
CA GLN A 17 3.28 -15.33 2.05
C GLN A 17 2.78 -16.06 0.78
N ASN A 18 1.60 -16.69 0.85
CA ASN A 18 0.95 -17.36 -0.27
C ASN A 18 -0.14 -16.51 -0.94
N LEU A 19 -0.48 -15.33 -0.37
CA LEU A 19 -1.47 -14.44 -0.97
C LEU A 19 -0.89 -13.73 -2.21
N ARG A 20 -1.63 -13.79 -3.31
CA ARG A 20 -1.32 -13.00 -4.51
C ARG A 20 -1.61 -11.52 -4.29
N LEU A 21 -0.78 -10.65 -4.85
CA LEU A 21 -0.89 -9.20 -4.67
C LEU A 21 -2.20 -8.63 -5.23
N VAL A 22 -2.59 -9.04 -6.44
CA VAL A 22 -3.80 -8.51 -7.12
C VAL A 22 -5.08 -8.77 -6.30
N PRO A 23 -5.45 -10.01 -5.94
CA PRO A 23 -6.66 -10.25 -5.15
C PRO A 23 -6.59 -9.63 -3.76
N LEU A 24 -5.39 -9.52 -3.16
CA LEU A 24 -5.19 -8.81 -1.90
C LEU A 24 -5.57 -7.33 -2.03
N PHE A 25 -5.03 -6.62 -3.02
CA PHE A 25 -5.35 -5.21 -3.25
C PHE A 25 -6.82 -5.02 -3.59
N SER A 26 -7.40 -5.87 -4.44
CA SER A 26 -8.83 -5.81 -4.77
C SER A 26 -9.72 -5.99 -3.53
N LEU A 27 -9.37 -6.89 -2.61
CA LEU A 27 -10.12 -7.11 -1.38
C LEU A 27 -9.99 -5.94 -0.39
N ILE A 28 -8.78 -5.36 -0.27
CA ILE A 28 -8.55 -4.17 0.55
C ILE A 28 -9.33 -2.97 0.00
N PHE A 29 -9.16 -2.65 -1.29
CA PHE A 29 -9.86 -1.53 -1.93
C PHE A 29 -11.37 -1.72 -1.92
N GLY A 30 -11.85 -2.94 -2.24
CA GLY A 30 -13.26 -3.27 -2.18
C GLY A 30 -13.83 -3.13 -0.77
N GLY A 31 -13.11 -3.59 0.25
CA GLY A 31 -13.52 -3.44 1.65
C GLY A 31 -13.58 -1.98 2.09
N ILE A 32 -12.60 -1.16 1.71
CA ILE A 32 -12.58 0.28 2.00
C ILE A 32 -13.77 0.98 1.30
N LEU A 33 -13.98 0.72 0.01
CA LEU A 33 -15.09 1.31 -0.76
C LEU A 33 -16.45 0.91 -0.20
N LEU A 34 -16.63 -0.36 0.18
CA LEU A 34 -17.87 -0.83 0.80
C LEU A 34 -18.11 -0.14 2.15
N LEU A 35 -17.06 0.03 2.95
CA LEU A 35 -17.16 0.74 4.23
C LEU A 35 -17.52 2.22 4.03
N PHE A 36 -16.94 2.89 3.03
CA PHE A 36 -17.33 4.25 2.66
C PHE A 36 -18.79 4.32 2.20
N ALA A 37 -19.24 3.39 1.35
CA ALA A 37 -20.62 3.33 0.90
C ALA A 37 -21.60 3.13 2.06
N LEU A 38 -21.26 2.26 3.02
CA LEU A 38 -22.05 2.08 4.25
C LEU A 38 -22.07 3.35 5.10
N CYS A 39 -20.93 4.03 5.29
CA CYS A 39 -20.88 5.30 6.03
C CYS A 39 -21.78 6.36 5.39
N ILE A 40 -21.72 6.50 4.06
CA ILE A 40 -22.56 7.43 3.30
C ILE A 40 -24.04 7.05 3.43
N GLY A 41 -24.36 5.75 3.36
CA GLY A 41 -25.74 5.26 3.52
C GLY A 41 -26.31 5.58 4.90
N VAL A 42 -25.54 5.31 5.96
CA VAL A 42 -25.93 5.61 7.34
C VAL A 42 -26.08 7.12 7.55
N ALA A 43 -25.12 7.93 7.08
CA ALA A 43 -25.21 9.39 7.17
C ALA A 43 -26.44 9.94 6.45
N SER A 44 -26.70 9.47 5.22
CA SER A 44 -27.88 9.85 4.44
C SER A 44 -29.18 9.48 5.16
N TYR A 45 -29.26 8.27 5.75
CA TYR A 45 -30.43 7.83 6.50
C TYR A 45 -30.74 8.77 7.68
N PHE A 46 -29.73 9.12 8.49
CA PHE A 46 -29.94 10.02 9.63
C PHE A 46 -30.29 11.45 9.19
N LEU A 47 -29.74 11.91 8.08
CA LEU A 47 -30.08 13.23 7.52
C LEU A 47 -31.54 13.28 7.05
N ILE A 48 -31.99 12.24 6.33
CA ILE A 48 -33.38 12.12 5.87
C ILE A 48 -34.34 12.00 7.07
N SER A 49 -34.02 11.15 8.05
CA SER A 49 -34.80 11.00 9.28
C SER A 49 -34.90 12.30 10.08
N GLY A 50 -33.81 13.07 10.12
CA GLY A 50 -33.77 14.40 10.73
C GLY A 50 -34.66 15.40 9.98
N ASN A 51 -34.66 15.38 8.65
CA ASN A 51 -35.52 16.24 7.84
C ASN A 51 -37.01 15.91 8.06
N HIS A 52 -37.37 14.62 8.07
CA HIS A 52 -38.73 14.20 8.40
C HIS A 52 -39.17 14.64 9.80
N SER A 53 -38.29 14.53 10.80
CA SER A 53 -38.60 14.98 12.15
C SER A 53 -38.81 16.50 12.23
N LEU A 54 -38.11 17.27 11.39
CA LEU A 54 -38.27 18.71 11.27
C LEU A 54 -39.59 19.09 10.59
N ASP A 55 -39.97 18.37 9.54
CA ASP A 55 -41.27 18.51 8.88
C ASP A 55 -42.41 18.21 9.87
N ASP A 56 -42.35 17.08 10.58
CA ASP A 56 -43.31 16.69 11.62
C ASP A 56 -43.45 17.76 12.71
N ALA A 57 -42.32 18.30 13.19
CA ALA A 57 -42.32 19.36 14.19
C ALA A 57 -42.94 20.67 13.65
N THR A 58 -42.66 21.00 12.40
CA THR A 58 -43.20 22.19 11.73
C THR A 58 -44.71 22.07 11.56
N ASP A 59 -45.21 20.92 11.10
CA ASP A 59 -46.63 20.65 10.95
C ASP A 59 -47.36 20.70 12.30
N GLU A 60 -46.76 20.12 13.34
CA GLU A 60 -47.32 20.16 14.70
C GLU A 60 -47.40 21.61 15.24
N ILE A 61 -46.36 22.43 14.97
CA ILE A 61 -46.37 23.85 15.30
C ILE A 61 -47.45 24.60 14.52
N GLN A 62 -47.65 24.32 13.24
CA GLN A 62 -48.72 24.94 12.43
C GLN A 62 -50.11 24.60 12.97
N VAL A 63 -50.36 23.33 13.33
CA VAL A 63 -51.61 22.89 13.95
C VAL A 63 -51.86 23.61 15.28
N ARG A 64 -50.85 23.69 16.15
CA ARG A 64 -50.94 24.40 17.43
C ARG A 64 -51.19 25.90 17.24
N MET A 65 -50.47 26.53 16.32
CA MET A 65 -50.64 27.95 16.00
C MET A 65 -52.01 28.23 15.38
N GLY A 66 -52.50 27.37 14.50
CA GLY A 66 -53.84 27.49 13.92
C GLY A 66 -54.92 27.53 14.99
N LEU A 67 -54.81 26.64 15.99
CA LEU A 67 -55.72 26.58 17.12
C LEU A 67 -55.61 27.81 18.04
N SER A 68 -54.39 28.22 18.41
CA SER A 68 -54.14 29.41 19.24
C SER A 68 -54.58 30.71 18.55
N ASN A 69 -54.24 30.88 17.28
CA ASN A 69 -54.62 32.05 16.48
C ASN A 69 -56.13 32.09 16.29
N SER A 70 -56.77 30.93 16.09
CA SER A 70 -58.22 30.85 15.99
C SER A 70 -58.93 31.45 17.21
N SER A 71 -58.50 31.05 18.41
CA SER A 71 -59.03 31.63 19.66
C SER A 71 -58.74 33.13 19.79
N ASN A 72 -57.52 33.57 19.45
CA ASN A 72 -57.18 34.99 19.46
C ASN A 72 -58.03 35.81 18.47
N HIS A 73 -58.33 35.26 17.29
CA HIS A 73 -59.22 35.90 16.33
C HIS A 73 -60.65 36.02 16.87
N LEU A 74 -61.20 35.00 17.55
CA LEU A 74 -62.52 35.09 18.17
C LEU A 74 -62.59 36.12 19.29
N ARG A 75 -61.56 36.17 20.17
CA ARG A 75 -61.48 37.21 21.21
C ARG A 75 -61.35 38.61 20.63
N THR A 76 -60.55 38.75 19.57
CA THR A 76 -60.45 40.03 18.85
C THR A 76 -61.80 40.41 18.24
N ALA A 77 -62.50 39.47 17.59
CA ALA A 77 -63.83 39.70 17.03
C ALA A 77 -64.82 40.16 18.11
N ARG A 78 -64.86 39.48 19.26
CA ARG A 78 -65.68 39.85 20.41
C ARG A 78 -65.44 41.29 20.86
N LEU A 79 -64.18 41.67 21.07
CA LEU A 79 -63.80 43.04 21.45
C LEU A 79 -64.20 44.06 20.36
N THR A 80 -63.98 43.73 19.09
CA THR A 80 -64.35 44.61 17.97
C THR A 80 -65.87 44.77 17.85
N ILE A 81 -66.68 43.75 18.19
CA ILE A 81 -68.15 43.89 18.24
C ILE A 81 -68.58 44.83 19.36
N ILE A 82 -67.94 44.76 20.54
CA ILE A 82 -68.20 45.70 21.64
C ILE A 82 -67.86 47.13 21.22
N GLN A 83 -66.72 47.33 20.53
CA GLN A 83 -66.32 48.62 19.97
C GLN A 83 -67.33 49.12 18.92
N ALA A 84 -67.83 48.23 18.05
CA ALA A 84 -68.89 48.58 17.11
C ALA A 84 -70.13 49.08 17.86
N GLY A 85 -70.56 48.39 18.91
CA GLY A 85 -71.68 48.82 19.75
C GLY A 85 -71.46 50.21 20.35
N ALA A 86 -70.25 50.50 20.83
CA ALA A 86 -69.91 51.81 21.36
C ALA A 86 -69.99 52.91 20.30
N ALA A 87 -69.45 52.67 19.09
CA ALA A 87 -69.54 53.58 17.95
C ALA A 87 -70.99 53.83 17.54
N ALA A 88 -71.82 52.78 17.50
CA ALA A 88 -73.25 52.91 17.22
C ALA A 88 -73.98 53.80 18.24
N ARG A 89 -73.64 53.68 19.52
CA ARG A 89 -74.22 54.48 20.61
C ARG A 89 -73.88 55.97 20.55
N ILE A 90 -72.72 56.33 20.00
CA ILE A 90 -72.30 57.74 19.83
C ILE A 90 -72.59 58.29 18.42
N GLY A 91 -73.25 57.51 17.55
CA GLY A 91 -73.65 57.95 16.21
C GLY A 91 -72.60 57.78 15.10
N GLU A 92 -71.46 57.14 15.40
CA GLU A 92 -70.37 56.90 14.44
C GLU A 92 -70.64 55.67 13.57
N MET A 93 -71.58 55.80 12.63
CA MET A 93 -72.08 54.68 11.82
C MET A 93 -71.05 54.11 10.83
N ASP A 94 -70.07 54.92 10.38
CA ASP A 94 -68.98 54.44 9.54
C ASP A 94 -68.02 53.53 10.31
N GLU A 95 -67.66 53.93 11.53
CA GLU A 95 -66.82 53.12 12.42
C GLU A 95 -67.55 51.84 12.87
N PHE A 96 -68.85 51.94 13.18
CA PHE A 96 -69.69 50.76 13.42
C PHE A 96 -69.61 49.74 12.28
N ARG A 97 -69.86 50.18 11.04
CA ARG A 97 -69.82 49.31 9.86
C ARG A 97 -68.44 48.69 9.66
N ALA A 98 -67.38 49.48 9.81
CA ALA A 98 -66.00 49.01 9.70
C ALA A 98 -65.67 47.95 10.76
N ASN A 99 -66.09 48.17 12.02
CA ASN A 99 -65.85 47.25 13.12
C ASN A 99 -66.65 45.94 12.96
N ILE A 100 -67.92 45.98 12.53
CA ILE A 100 -68.68 44.76 12.22
C ILE A 100 -68.01 43.97 11.09
N ALA A 101 -67.60 44.62 9.99
CA ALA A 101 -66.91 43.95 8.90
C ALA A 101 -65.57 43.34 9.35
N ALA A 102 -64.82 44.05 10.19
CA ALA A 102 -63.58 43.54 10.78
C ALA A 102 -63.83 42.33 11.70
N ALA A 103 -64.88 42.36 12.52
CA ALA A 103 -65.27 41.24 13.38
C ALA A 103 -65.68 40.01 12.56
N GLU A 104 -66.51 40.17 11.53
CA GLU A 104 -66.90 39.09 10.63
C GLU A 104 -65.66 38.48 9.94
N LYS A 105 -64.72 39.32 9.46
CA LYS A 105 -63.44 38.86 8.91
C LYS A 105 -62.62 38.06 9.93
N ARG A 106 -62.55 38.52 11.19
CA ARG A 106 -61.86 37.82 12.27
C ARG A 106 -62.52 36.46 12.55
N ILE A 107 -63.84 36.36 12.54
CA ILE A 107 -64.55 35.08 12.67
C ILE A 107 -64.18 34.12 11.52
N GLN A 108 -64.07 34.62 10.28
CA GLN A 108 -63.62 33.77 9.15
C GLN A 108 -62.17 33.31 9.31
N GLN A 109 -61.27 34.18 9.75
CA GLN A 109 -59.89 33.80 10.07
C GLN A 109 -59.82 32.77 11.20
N ALA A 110 -60.68 32.90 12.21
CA ALA A 110 -60.79 31.92 13.27
C ALA A 110 -61.24 30.54 12.75
N LYS A 111 -62.24 30.51 11.86
CA LYS A 111 -62.69 29.27 11.20
C LYS A 111 -61.58 28.63 10.37
N ALA A 112 -60.81 29.42 9.62
CA ALA A 112 -59.67 28.92 8.86
C ALA A 112 -58.59 28.31 9.77
N GLY A 113 -58.21 28.99 10.85
CA GLY A 113 -57.24 28.47 11.83
C GLY A 113 -57.73 27.19 12.52
N PHE A 114 -59.03 27.12 12.84
CA PHE A 114 -59.63 25.92 13.44
C PHE A 114 -59.74 24.75 12.43
N ALA A 115 -59.93 25.05 11.14
CA ALA A 115 -59.93 24.04 10.08
C ALA A 115 -58.55 23.37 9.93
N ILE A 116 -57.45 24.11 10.09
CA ILE A 116 -56.09 23.53 10.13
C ILE A 116 -56.00 22.47 11.23
N TYR A 117 -56.52 22.77 12.43
CA TYR A 117 -56.57 21.79 13.52
C TYR A 117 -57.46 20.58 13.19
N GLN A 118 -58.60 20.75 12.53
CA GLN A 118 -59.46 19.61 12.18
C GLN A 118 -58.85 18.71 11.09
N ALA A 119 -58.14 19.31 10.15
CA ALA A 119 -57.52 18.66 8.99
C ALA A 119 -56.15 18.02 9.30
N ARG A 120 -55.64 18.18 10.53
CA ARG A 120 -54.38 17.56 10.97
C ARG A 120 -54.33 16.07 10.66
N GLU A 121 -53.19 15.61 10.17
CA GLU A 121 -53.02 14.20 9.79
C GLU A 121 -52.98 13.29 11.02
N VAL A 122 -52.22 13.68 12.06
CA VAL A 122 -52.04 12.84 13.24
C VAL A 122 -53.01 13.23 14.36
N LYS A 123 -53.90 12.30 14.69
CA LYS A 123 -54.89 12.40 15.79
C LYS A 123 -54.57 11.35 16.85
N THR A 124 -54.17 11.78 18.03
CA THR A 124 -53.97 10.88 19.17
C THR A 124 -55.31 10.48 19.78
N PRO A 125 -55.40 9.38 20.55
CA PRO A 125 -56.64 9.02 21.25
C PRO A 125 -57.18 10.16 22.12
N ALA A 126 -56.29 10.86 22.84
CA ALA A 126 -56.64 12.02 23.66
C ALA A 126 -57.18 13.20 22.83
N ASP A 127 -56.71 13.37 21.58
CA ASP A 127 -57.29 14.38 20.70
C ASP A 127 -58.69 13.99 20.25
N MET A 128 -58.91 12.72 19.88
CA MET A 128 -60.20 12.25 19.38
C MET A 128 -61.30 12.37 20.44
N GLU A 129 -60.96 12.19 21.72
CA GLU A 129 -61.87 12.42 22.84
C GLU A 129 -62.29 13.89 22.99
N LEU A 130 -61.39 14.83 22.66
CA LEU A 130 -61.64 16.27 22.80
C LEU A 130 -62.24 16.89 21.53
N ASP A 131 -61.96 16.34 20.35
CA ASP A 131 -62.29 16.93 19.04
C ASP A 131 -63.77 17.32 18.94
N ALA A 132 -64.67 16.38 19.25
CA ALA A 132 -66.12 16.62 19.14
C ALA A 132 -66.58 17.71 20.11
N THR A 133 -66.08 17.68 21.35
CA THR A 133 -66.41 18.68 22.37
C THR A 133 -65.84 20.05 21.99
N LEU A 134 -64.60 20.11 21.53
CA LEU A 134 -63.94 21.34 21.13
C LEU A 134 -64.63 21.98 19.93
N GLN A 135 -65.01 21.19 18.92
CA GLN A 135 -65.76 21.64 17.76
C GLN A 135 -67.14 22.16 18.16
N ALA A 136 -67.85 21.46 19.04
CA ALA A 136 -69.14 21.91 19.55
C ALA A 136 -69.01 23.26 20.29
N ARG A 137 -68.03 23.42 21.17
CA ARG A 137 -67.80 24.67 21.92
C ARG A 137 -67.35 25.82 21.01
N PHE A 138 -66.51 25.55 20.02
CA PHE A 138 -66.13 26.52 19.00
C PHE A 138 -67.35 27.03 18.22
N ASN A 139 -68.20 26.10 17.75
CA ASN A 139 -69.42 26.44 17.01
C ASN A 139 -70.41 27.19 17.89
N ASP A 140 -70.60 26.78 19.14
CA ASP A 140 -71.50 27.45 20.08
C ASP A 140 -71.02 28.88 20.37
N TYR A 141 -69.72 29.09 20.60
CA TYR A 141 -69.16 30.42 20.83
C TYR A 141 -69.44 31.38 19.66
N ILE A 142 -69.33 30.89 18.41
CA ILE A 142 -69.66 31.70 17.23
C ILE A 142 -71.16 31.90 17.10
N THR A 143 -71.94 30.81 17.07
CA THR A 143 -73.35 30.82 16.67
C THR A 143 -74.30 31.30 17.75
N LYS A 144 -74.02 30.97 19.01
CA LYS A 144 -74.82 31.36 20.18
C LYS A 144 -74.22 32.54 20.93
N GLY A 145 -72.96 32.91 20.68
CA GLY A 145 -72.28 34.04 21.30
C GLY A 145 -72.13 35.23 20.36
N LEU A 146 -71.16 35.16 19.44
CA LEU A 146 -70.74 36.29 18.61
C LEU A 146 -71.77 36.74 17.57
N ILE A 147 -72.46 35.80 16.90
CA ILE A 147 -73.46 36.16 15.86
C ILE A 147 -74.63 36.96 16.47
N PRO A 148 -75.25 36.54 17.59
CA PRO A 148 -76.27 37.36 18.25
C PRO A 148 -75.79 38.78 18.62
N MET A 149 -74.53 38.94 19.05
CA MET A 149 -73.98 40.27 19.32
C MET A 149 -73.90 41.13 18.05
N ILE A 150 -73.46 40.54 16.92
CA ILE A 150 -73.44 41.23 15.62
C ILE A 150 -74.86 41.64 15.21
N GLU A 151 -75.84 40.76 15.37
CA GLU A 151 -77.25 41.06 15.03
C GLU A 151 -77.84 42.15 15.93
N SER A 152 -77.57 42.14 17.25
CA SER A 152 -77.94 43.24 18.14
C SER A 152 -77.29 44.56 17.72
N GLY A 153 -76.02 44.52 17.31
CA GLY A 153 -75.33 45.68 16.76
C GLY A 153 -75.96 46.21 15.48
N LYS A 154 -76.32 45.34 14.54
CA LYS A 154 -77.02 45.71 13.28
C LYS A 154 -78.38 46.35 13.53
N GLN A 155 -79.03 46.00 14.65
CA GLN A 155 -80.28 46.61 15.10
C GLN A 155 -80.06 47.91 15.89
N GLY A 156 -78.82 48.35 16.07
CA GLY A 156 -78.47 49.56 16.83
C GLY A 156 -78.58 49.41 18.35
N SER A 157 -78.67 48.18 18.86
CA SER A 157 -78.84 47.91 20.29
C SER A 157 -77.50 47.66 20.98
N PHE A 158 -76.91 48.72 21.55
CA PHE A 158 -75.73 48.59 22.40
C PHE A 158 -76.03 47.75 23.65
N GLU A 159 -77.17 48.01 24.29
CA GLU A 159 -77.62 47.28 25.48
C GLU A 159 -77.79 45.79 25.18
N GLY A 160 -78.28 45.43 23.98
CA GLY A 160 -78.37 44.05 23.52
C GLY A 160 -76.99 43.39 23.37
N ILE A 161 -76.00 44.09 22.82
CA ILE A 161 -74.60 43.61 22.75
C ILE A 161 -74.06 43.32 24.15
N ILE A 162 -74.25 44.25 25.09
CA ILE A 162 -73.70 44.13 26.46
C ILE A 162 -74.41 43.05 27.27
N ALA A 163 -75.73 42.91 27.12
CA ALA A 163 -76.49 41.83 27.75
C ALA A 163 -76.01 40.47 27.23
N GLN A 164 -75.94 40.30 25.90
CA GLN A 164 -75.45 39.08 25.26
C GLN A 164 -74.00 38.76 25.67
N GLU A 165 -73.14 39.77 25.73
CA GLU A 165 -71.75 39.66 26.19
C GLU A 165 -71.65 39.12 27.62
N THR A 166 -72.44 39.69 28.53
CA THR A 166 -72.40 39.40 29.96
C THR A 166 -73.04 38.06 30.31
N ASP A 167 -74.20 37.79 29.71
CA ASP A 167 -75.05 36.65 30.09
C ASP A 167 -74.67 35.36 29.35
N VAL A 168 -74.13 35.47 28.14
CA VAL A 168 -73.93 34.32 27.24
C VAL A 168 -72.50 34.24 26.71
N THR A 169 -72.04 35.24 25.95
CA THR A 169 -70.80 35.15 25.15
C THR A 169 -69.57 34.90 26.01
N ARG A 170 -69.44 35.58 27.17
CA ARG A 170 -68.31 35.37 28.07
C ARG A 170 -68.23 33.94 28.60
N LYS A 171 -69.36 33.35 28.97
CA LYS A 171 -69.43 31.96 29.44
C LYS A 171 -69.07 30.97 28.34
N LEU A 172 -69.49 31.25 27.10
CA LEU A 172 -69.11 30.42 25.94
C LEU A 172 -67.61 30.53 25.62
N ASP A 173 -67.00 31.70 25.76
CA ASP A 173 -65.54 31.88 25.64
C ASP A 173 -64.81 31.06 26.71
N ASP A 174 -65.26 31.11 27.96
CA ASP A 174 -64.67 30.36 29.08
C ASP A 174 -64.79 28.84 28.86
N ASP A 175 -65.98 28.36 28.48
CA ASP A 175 -66.26 26.94 28.17
C ASP A 175 -65.41 26.45 26.99
N TYR A 176 -65.29 27.25 25.93
CA TYR A 176 -64.42 26.95 24.80
C TYR A 176 -62.94 26.93 25.22
N ASN A 177 -62.49 27.94 25.96
CA ASN A 177 -61.10 28.08 26.38
C ASN A 177 -60.63 26.93 27.28
N ALA A 178 -61.51 26.43 28.16
CA ALA A 178 -61.19 25.30 29.04
C ALA A 178 -60.84 24.03 28.25
N VAL A 179 -61.53 23.77 27.13
CA VAL A 179 -61.25 22.62 26.25
C VAL A 179 -60.07 22.92 25.32
N LEU A 180 -60.01 24.15 24.80
CA LEU A 180 -58.92 24.63 23.94
C LEU A 180 -57.55 24.45 24.60
N LEU A 181 -57.40 24.85 25.87
CA LEU A 181 -56.12 24.74 26.59
C LEU A 181 -55.68 23.28 26.74
N LYS A 182 -56.62 22.34 26.90
CA LYS A 182 -56.30 20.90 26.92
C LYS A 182 -55.79 20.43 25.56
N ALA A 183 -56.44 20.83 24.47
CA ALA A 183 -56.00 20.52 23.12
C ALA A 183 -54.63 21.15 22.81
N ILE A 184 -54.40 22.42 23.15
CA ILE A 184 -53.09 23.07 23.01
C ILE A 184 -52.01 22.34 23.81
N LYS A 185 -52.32 21.88 25.03
CA LYS A 185 -51.38 21.11 25.86
C LYS A 185 -50.97 19.80 25.17
N ILE A 186 -51.94 19.01 24.68
CA ILE A 186 -51.65 17.76 23.97
C ILE A 186 -50.74 18.01 22.77
N ARG A 187 -51.00 19.07 22.01
CA ARG A 187 -50.23 19.47 20.83
C ARG A 187 -48.82 19.97 21.19
N THR A 188 -48.69 20.67 22.32
CA THR A 188 -47.41 21.10 22.86
C THR A 188 -46.57 19.91 23.33
N ASP A 189 -47.17 18.99 24.07
CA ASP A 189 -46.50 17.78 24.57
C ASP A 189 -46.03 16.90 23.39
N ARG A 190 -46.84 16.80 22.34
CA ARG A 190 -46.49 16.10 21.11
C ARG A 190 -45.32 16.76 20.37
N ALA A 191 -45.35 18.08 20.17
CA ALA A 191 -44.23 18.80 19.56
C ALA A 191 -42.93 18.58 20.34
N ASN A 192 -42.99 18.66 21.68
CA ASN A 192 -41.84 18.39 22.54
C ASN A 192 -41.33 16.94 22.42
N ALA A 193 -42.25 15.97 22.29
CA ALA A 193 -41.89 14.57 22.10
C ALA A 193 -41.20 14.32 20.76
N ILE A 194 -41.68 14.96 19.67
CA ILE A 194 -41.04 14.90 18.34
C ILE A 194 -39.62 15.46 18.42
N THR A 195 -39.43 16.64 19.04
CA THR A 195 -38.10 17.23 19.21
C THR A 195 -37.18 16.35 20.06
N ALA A 196 -37.66 15.81 21.20
CA ALA A 196 -36.86 14.95 22.06
C ALA A 196 -36.45 13.64 21.34
N GLN A 197 -37.35 13.07 20.55
CA GLN A 197 -37.06 11.89 19.73
C GLN A 197 -36.04 12.21 18.63
N ALA A 198 -36.15 13.37 17.99
CA ALA A 198 -35.19 13.84 16.99
C ALA A 198 -33.80 14.04 17.59
N ASP A 199 -33.70 14.63 18.79
CA ASP A 199 -32.43 14.80 19.50
C ASP A 199 -31.79 13.45 19.85
N GLN A 200 -32.58 12.49 20.32
CA GLN A 200 -32.09 11.15 20.61
C GLN A 200 -31.60 10.43 19.35
N GLN A 201 -32.36 10.49 18.25
CA GLN A 201 -31.95 9.92 16.97
C GLN A 201 -30.69 10.59 16.43
N SER A 202 -30.59 11.91 16.53
CA SER A 202 -29.40 12.67 16.15
C SER A 202 -28.17 12.22 16.94
N ARG A 203 -28.30 12.05 18.26
CA ARG A 203 -27.22 11.56 19.13
C ARG A 203 -26.77 10.14 18.75
N ILE A 204 -27.71 9.22 18.50
CA ILE A 204 -27.40 7.86 18.03
C ILE A 204 -26.70 7.93 16.67
N GLY A 205 -27.17 8.81 15.78
CA GLY A 205 -26.55 9.09 14.49
C GLY A 205 -25.09 9.52 14.62
N PHE A 206 -24.80 10.51 15.46
CA PHE A 206 -23.43 10.95 15.73
C PHE A 206 -22.54 9.85 16.30
N ILE A 207 -23.03 9.07 17.26
CA ILE A 207 -22.27 7.95 17.84
C ILE A 207 -21.98 6.89 16.77
N SER A 208 -22.99 6.53 15.96
CA SER A 208 -22.82 5.54 14.88
C SER A 208 -21.79 6.01 13.84
N MET A 209 -21.80 7.30 13.49
CA MET A 209 -20.84 7.92 12.58
C MET A 209 -19.42 7.90 13.17
N ALA A 210 -19.27 8.25 14.46
CA ALA A 210 -17.99 8.22 15.15
C ALA A 210 -17.41 6.80 15.24
N VAL A 211 -18.25 5.79 15.50
CA VAL A 211 -17.86 4.37 15.50
C VAL A 211 -17.44 3.94 14.10
N ALA A 212 -18.21 4.28 13.06
CA ALA A 212 -17.90 3.93 11.68
C ALA A 212 -16.58 4.56 11.20
N PHE A 213 -16.36 5.84 11.53
CA PHE A 213 -15.11 6.54 11.25
C PHE A 213 -13.91 5.92 11.98
N SER A 214 -14.09 5.57 13.26
CA SER A 214 -13.04 4.89 14.04
C SER A 214 -12.71 3.52 13.45
N ALA A 215 -13.72 2.75 13.03
CA ALA A 215 -13.52 1.47 12.36
C ALA A 215 -12.77 1.62 11.03
N ALA A 216 -13.07 2.66 10.24
CA ALA A 216 -12.34 2.99 9.02
C ALA A 216 -10.85 3.25 9.31
N LEU A 217 -10.55 4.05 10.35
CA LEU A 217 -9.19 4.41 10.73
C LEU A 217 -8.40 3.19 11.20
N VAL A 218 -9.02 2.30 11.98
CA VAL A 218 -8.44 1.02 12.39
C VAL A 218 -8.17 0.13 11.16
N LEU A 219 -9.09 0.05 10.20
CA LEU A 219 -8.91 -0.75 8.98
C LEU A 219 -7.75 -0.22 8.13
N VAL A 220 -7.61 1.11 7.99
CA VAL A 220 -6.47 1.74 7.32
C VAL A 220 -5.16 1.39 8.01
N LEU A 221 -5.11 1.48 9.35
CA LEU A 221 -3.92 1.13 10.14
C LEU A 221 -3.55 -0.35 9.97
N LEU A 222 -4.54 -1.24 10.06
CA LEU A 222 -4.34 -2.69 9.87
C LEU A 222 -3.81 -2.98 8.47
N THR A 223 -4.41 -2.36 7.45
CA THR A 223 -3.98 -2.49 6.05
C THR A 223 -2.54 -2.00 5.88
N PHE A 224 -2.19 -0.87 6.47
CA PHE A 224 -0.83 -0.33 6.41
C PHE A 224 0.19 -1.27 7.06
N VAL A 225 -0.08 -1.74 8.27
CA VAL A 225 0.79 -2.71 8.98
C VAL A 225 0.92 -4.01 8.19
N PHE A 226 -0.19 -4.48 7.62
CA PHE A 226 -0.25 -5.68 6.81
C PHE A 226 0.60 -5.55 5.55
N LEU A 227 0.39 -4.50 4.76
CA LEU A 227 1.10 -4.25 3.50
C LEU A 227 2.61 -4.05 3.74
N ARG A 228 2.96 -3.33 4.82
CA ARG A 228 4.35 -3.15 5.23
C ARG A 228 5.03 -4.48 5.52
N ARG A 229 4.35 -5.40 6.19
CA ARG A 229 4.91 -6.69 6.60
C ARG A 229 4.96 -7.71 5.46
N VAL A 230 3.95 -7.75 4.59
CA VAL A 230 3.80 -8.77 3.54
C VAL A 230 4.46 -8.35 2.22
N VAL A 231 4.48 -7.06 1.88
CA VAL A 231 4.97 -6.57 0.60
C VAL A 231 6.27 -5.79 0.76
N ILE A 232 6.27 -4.72 1.57
CA ILE A 232 7.39 -3.78 1.65
C ILE A 232 8.64 -4.42 2.27
N SER A 233 8.49 -5.12 3.39
CA SER A 233 9.63 -5.73 4.09
C SER A 233 10.34 -6.81 3.25
N PRO A 234 9.65 -7.77 2.61
CA PRO A 234 10.33 -8.75 1.76
C PRO A 234 10.96 -8.11 0.51
N LEU A 235 10.31 -7.13 -0.12
CA LEU A 235 10.91 -6.40 -1.24
C LEU A 235 12.21 -5.70 -0.84
N ARG A 236 12.26 -5.06 0.34
CA ARG A 236 13.49 -4.44 0.85
C ARG A 236 14.60 -5.47 1.08
N GLN A 237 14.26 -6.68 1.54
CA GLN A 237 15.23 -7.76 1.69
C GLN A 237 15.77 -8.23 0.33
N SER A 238 14.92 -8.32 -0.70
CA SER A 238 15.34 -8.63 -2.06
C SER A 238 16.30 -7.58 -2.62
N VAL A 239 16.02 -6.29 -2.42
CA VAL A 239 16.91 -5.19 -2.84
C VAL A 239 18.28 -5.31 -2.18
N LEU A 240 18.34 -5.47 -0.85
CA LEU A 240 19.60 -5.65 -0.13
C LEU A 240 20.40 -6.87 -0.60
N ARG A 241 19.73 -7.95 -1.00
CA ARG A 241 20.40 -9.13 -1.56
C ARG A 241 20.99 -8.84 -2.94
N ILE A 242 20.23 -8.16 -3.80
CA ILE A 242 20.73 -7.77 -5.13
C ILE A 242 21.97 -6.88 -5.00
N GLU A 243 21.97 -5.93 -4.05
CA GLU A 243 23.13 -5.10 -3.76
C GLU A 243 24.36 -5.92 -3.34
N ARG A 244 24.19 -6.94 -2.48
CA ARG A 244 25.29 -7.86 -2.10
C ARG A 244 25.82 -8.67 -3.28
N ILE A 245 24.92 -9.21 -4.10
CA ILE A 245 25.30 -9.95 -5.31
C ILE A 245 26.09 -9.05 -6.26
N ALA A 246 25.65 -7.79 -6.43
CA ALA A 246 26.36 -6.80 -7.26
C ALA A 246 27.75 -6.45 -6.71
N GLN A 247 27.95 -6.54 -5.39
CA GLN A 247 29.26 -6.38 -4.74
C GLN A 247 30.12 -7.66 -4.76
N GLY A 248 29.63 -8.76 -5.34
CA GLY A 248 30.33 -10.04 -5.41
C GLY A 248 30.17 -10.93 -4.18
N ASP A 249 29.37 -10.54 -3.18
CA ASP A 249 29.05 -11.38 -2.02
C ASP A 249 27.90 -12.35 -2.38
N LEU A 250 28.27 -13.59 -2.66
CA LEU A 250 27.34 -14.68 -2.99
C LEU A 250 27.02 -15.58 -1.79
N THR A 251 27.45 -15.23 -0.57
CA THR A 251 27.38 -16.12 0.61
C THR A 251 26.05 -16.03 1.38
N SER A 252 25.14 -15.14 0.99
CA SER A 252 23.90 -14.88 1.73
C SER A 252 22.94 -16.10 1.73
N ALA A 253 22.58 -16.60 2.92
CA ALA A 253 21.73 -17.79 3.12
C ALA A 253 20.32 -17.68 2.49
N PRO A 254 19.68 -18.79 2.05
CA PRO A 254 18.36 -18.75 1.42
C PRO A 254 17.28 -18.07 2.28
N LEU A 255 16.44 -17.26 1.65
CA LEU A 255 15.27 -16.63 2.28
C LEU A 255 14.04 -17.53 2.14
N PRO A 256 13.19 -17.63 3.18
CA PRO A 256 11.90 -18.30 3.05
C PRO A 256 11.04 -17.60 1.99
N HIS A 257 10.45 -18.37 1.07
CA HIS A 257 9.57 -17.86 0.02
C HIS A 257 8.26 -18.64 -0.04
N GLY A 258 7.13 -17.93 -0.12
CA GLY A 258 5.81 -18.52 -0.34
C GLY A 258 5.46 -18.61 -1.83
N ARG A 259 4.18 -18.88 -2.13
CA ARG A 259 3.65 -19.02 -3.51
C ARG A 259 3.14 -17.70 -4.14
N SER A 260 3.34 -16.56 -3.46
CA SER A 260 3.00 -15.23 -3.97
C SER A 260 3.95 -14.76 -5.07
N GLU A 261 3.61 -13.68 -5.79
CA GLU A 261 4.49 -13.06 -6.78
C GLU A 261 5.83 -12.63 -6.18
N ILE A 262 5.82 -12.14 -4.93
CA ILE A 262 7.04 -11.82 -4.17
C ILE A 262 7.84 -13.08 -3.83
N GLY A 263 7.16 -14.18 -3.49
CA GLY A 263 7.80 -15.47 -3.28
C GLY A 263 8.49 -16.00 -4.54
N THR A 264 7.82 -15.92 -5.69
CA THR A 264 8.40 -16.27 -7.00
C THR A 264 9.62 -15.41 -7.32
N LEU A 265 9.57 -14.10 -7.05
CA LEU A 265 10.72 -13.21 -7.21
C LEU A 265 11.90 -13.65 -6.34
N ILE A 266 11.67 -13.94 -5.05
CA ILE A 266 12.72 -14.41 -4.13
C ILE A 266 13.30 -15.75 -4.59
N HIS A 267 12.46 -16.67 -5.07
CA HIS A 267 12.90 -17.95 -5.61
C HIS A 267 13.82 -17.77 -6.82
N ASN A 268 13.42 -16.95 -7.79
CA ASN A 268 14.23 -16.68 -8.98
C ASN A 268 15.56 -15.99 -8.64
N LEU A 269 15.57 -15.08 -7.66
CA LEU A 269 16.81 -14.46 -7.17
C LEU A 269 17.77 -15.49 -6.55
N GLN A 270 17.26 -16.51 -5.87
CA GLN A 270 18.09 -17.59 -5.32
C GLN A 270 18.67 -18.47 -6.43
N LEU A 271 17.88 -18.81 -7.45
CA LEU A 271 18.38 -19.55 -8.62
C LEU A 271 19.50 -18.77 -9.33
N MET A 272 19.32 -17.45 -9.52
CA MET A 272 20.34 -16.57 -10.12
C MET A 272 21.62 -16.54 -9.28
N GLN A 273 21.51 -16.38 -7.95
CA GLN A 273 22.66 -16.41 -7.05
C GLN A 273 23.40 -17.75 -7.14
N GLN A 274 22.69 -18.88 -7.15
CA GLN A 274 23.29 -20.21 -7.24
C GLN A 274 24.05 -20.40 -8.56
N ALA A 275 23.48 -19.95 -9.69
CA ALA A 275 24.15 -19.99 -10.99
C ALA A 275 25.44 -19.15 -11.01
N LEU A 276 25.43 -17.98 -10.36
CA LEU A 276 26.63 -17.16 -10.21
C LEU A 276 27.69 -17.85 -9.33
N VAL A 277 27.29 -18.50 -8.23
CA VAL A 277 28.21 -19.26 -7.37
C VAL A 277 28.91 -20.35 -8.17
N THR A 278 28.14 -21.14 -8.94
CA THR A 278 28.70 -22.19 -9.80
C THR A 278 29.67 -21.60 -10.83
N THR A 279 29.28 -20.52 -11.51
CA THR A 279 30.11 -19.89 -12.55
C THR A 279 31.43 -19.37 -11.99
N VAL A 280 31.39 -18.63 -10.87
CA VAL A 280 32.60 -18.12 -10.20
C VAL A 280 33.46 -19.28 -9.67
N GLY A 281 32.83 -20.34 -9.16
CA GLY A 281 33.52 -21.56 -8.73
C GLY A 281 34.32 -22.20 -9.87
N THR A 282 33.69 -22.42 -11.02
CA THR A 282 34.35 -22.99 -12.21
C THR A 282 35.48 -22.10 -12.72
N VAL A 283 35.30 -20.78 -12.75
CA VAL A 283 36.38 -19.82 -13.13
C VAL A 283 37.56 -19.92 -12.15
N ARG A 284 37.29 -20.01 -10.85
CA ARG A 284 38.34 -20.17 -9.83
C ARG A 284 39.09 -21.48 -9.97
N GLU A 285 38.39 -22.59 -10.20
CA GLU A 285 39.01 -23.90 -10.45
C GLU A 285 39.92 -23.86 -11.70
N GLY A 286 39.43 -23.25 -12.79
CA GLY A 286 40.24 -23.05 -14.00
C GLY A 286 41.48 -22.20 -13.73
N ALA A 287 41.37 -21.12 -12.97
CA ALA A 287 42.51 -20.28 -12.59
C ALA A 287 43.54 -21.04 -11.73
N VAL A 288 43.10 -21.89 -10.81
CA VAL A 288 43.98 -22.74 -9.99
C VAL A 288 44.71 -23.76 -10.88
N ALA A 289 44.02 -24.39 -11.83
CA ALA A 289 44.65 -25.32 -12.78
C ALA A 289 45.69 -24.62 -13.65
N ILE A 290 45.41 -23.41 -14.16
CA ILE A 290 46.37 -22.61 -14.91
C ILE A 290 47.57 -22.24 -14.05
N TYR A 291 47.36 -21.84 -12.78
CA TYR A 291 48.45 -21.48 -11.88
C TYR A 291 49.36 -22.67 -11.57
N GLN A 292 48.77 -23.85 -11.32
CA GLN A 292 49.52 -25.09 -11.12
C GLN A 292 50.32 -25.48 -12.37
N GLY A 293 49.67 -25.51 -13.54
CA GLY A 293 50.35 -25.80 -14.81
C GLY A 293 51.46 -24.80 -15.13
N SER A 294 51.25 -23.51 -14.86
CA SER A 294 52.28 -22.47 -15.04
C SER A 294 53.46 -22.66 -14.09
N SER A 295 53.21 -23.10 -12.85
CA SER A 295 54.26 -23.40 -11.87
C SER A 295 55.08 -24.63 -12.28
N GLU A 296 54.42 -25.67 -12.80
CA GLU A 296 55.07 -26.87 -13.33
C GLU A 296 55.93 -26.55 -14.57
N ILE A 297 55.41 -25.74 -15.51
CA ILE A 297 56.17 -25.25 -16.66
C ILE A 297 57.40 -24.46 -16.20
N SER A 298 57.25 -23.56 -15.23
CA SER A 298 58.37 -22.77 -14.71
C SER A 298 59.45 -23.68 -14.11
N ALA A 299 59.08 -24.68 -13.31
CA ALA A 299 60.01 -25.63 -12.73
C ALA A 299 60.71 -26.48 -13.83
N GLY A 300 59.95 -26.95 -14.83
CA GLY A 300 60.50 -27.68 -15.97
C GLY A 300 61.45 -26.84 -16.82
N ASN A 301 61.18 -25.55 -16.99
CA ASN A 301 62.06 -24.64 -17.70
C ASN A 301 63.37 -24.38 -16.94
N THR A 302 63.33 -24.32 -15.60
CA THR A 302 64.53 -24.24 -14.77
C THR A 302 65.39 -25.51 -14.88
N ASP A 303 64.78 -26.69 -14.83
CA ASP A 303 65.50 -27.97 -15.02
C ASP A 303 66.13 -28.05 -16.42
N LEU A 304 65.37 -27.70 -17.46
CA LEU A 304 65.87 -27.67 -18.82
C LEU A 304 67.04 -26.70 -18.97
N SER A 305 66.93 -25.49 -18.43
CA SER A 305 68.02 -24.50 -18.43
C SER A 305 69.28 -25.06 -17.76
N SER A 306 69.15 -25.71 -16.60
CA SER A 306 70.29 -26.33 -15.90
C SER A 306 70.93 -27.46 -16.72
N ARG A 307 70.13 -28.30 -17.38
CA ARG A 307 70.63 -29.35 -18.28
C ARG A 307 71.30 -28.78 -19.52
N THR A 308 70.77 -27.70 -20.08
CA THR A 308 71.40 -26.98 -21.20
C THR A 308 72.75 -26.39 -20.79
N GLU A 309 72.86 -25.79 -19.59
CA GLU A 309 74.14 -25.31 -19.03
C GLU A 309 75.15 -26.46 -18.83
N GLN A 310 74.71 -27.59 -18.26
CA GLN A 310 75.56 -28.78 -18.11
C GLN A 310 76.03 -29.33 -19.46
N GLN A 311 75.14 -29.37 -20.46
CA GLN A 311 75.47 -29.85 -21.79
C GLN A 311 76.45 -28.91 -22.51
N ALA A 312 76.29 -27.59 -22.34
CA ALA A 312 77.25 -26.61 -22.84
C ALA A 312 78.63 -26.82 -22.22
N ALA A 313 78.72 -27.00 -20.90
CA ALA A 313 79.99 -27.31 -20.22
C ALA A 313 80.62 -28.64 -20.70
N ALA A 314 79.81 -29.68 -20.92
CA ALA A 314 80.30 -30.95 -21.46
C ALA A 314 80.83 -30.81 -22.91
N LEU A 315 80.20 -29.96 -23.72
CA LEU A 315 80.68 -29.63 -25.06
C LEU A 315 81.98 -28.83 -25.03
N GLU A 316 82.14 -27.87 -24.10
CA GLU A 316 83.41 -27.17 -23.88
C GLU A 316 84.53 -28.15 -23.49
N GLN A 317 84.26 -29.08 -22.57
CA GLN A 317 85.23 -30.10 -22.17
C GLN A 317 85.58 -31.05 -23.33
N THR A 318 84.60 -31.39 -24.18
CA THR A 318 84.84 -32.19 -25.38
C THR A 318 85.69 -31.43 -26.39
N ALA A 319 85.41 -30.15 -26.62
CA ALA A 319 86.20 -29.29 -27.50
C ALA A 319 87.66 -29.18 -27.01
N ALA A 320 87.87 -28.94 -25.71
CA ALA A 320 89.20 -28.92 -25.10
C ALA A 320 89.94 -30.27 -25.23
N SER A 321 89.20 -31.39 -25.06
CA SER A 321 89.76 -32.73 -25.27
C SER A 321 90.15 -32.97 -26.73
N MET A 322 89.36 -32.45 -27.68
CA MET A 322 89.66 -32.49 -29.11
C MET A 322 90.87 -31.64 -29.48
N GLU A 323 91.06 -30.48 -28.85
CA GLU A 323 92.29 -29.68 -29.00
C GLU A 323 93.52 -30.45 -28.51
N GLN A 324 93.42 -31.08 -27.33
CA GLN A 324 94.51 -31.90 -26.78
C GLN A 324 94.81 -33.15 -27.63
N LEU A 325 93.77 -33.82 -28.14
CA LEU A 325 93.92 -34.93 -29.09
C LEU A 325 94.57 -34.47 -30.39
N THR A 326 94.16 -33.33 -30.94
CA THR A 326 94.75 -32.75 -32.15
C THR A 326 96.23 -32.44 -31.94
N ALA A 327 96.60 -31.88 -30.78
CA ALA A 327 97.99 -31.66 -30.41
C ALA A 327 98.79 -32.97 -30.34
N THR A 328 98.21 -34.01 -29.73
CA THR A 328 98.83 -35.35 -29.62
C THR A 328 98.98 -36.02 -30.99
N VAL A 329 97.99 -35.91 -31.87
CA VAL A 329 98.06 -36.43 -33.25
C VAL A 329 99.12 -35.70 -34.05
N LYS A 330 99.22 -34.37 -33.91
CA LYS A 330 100.29 -33.57 -34.53
C LYS A 330 101.66 -34.04 -34.05
N GLN A 331 101.83 -34.25 -32.73
CA GLN A 331 103.06 -34.77 -32.15
C GLN A 331 103.38 -36.20 -32.64
N ASN A 332 102.38 -37.09 -32.76
CA ASN A 332 102.56 -38.44 -33.31
C ASN A 332 102.97 -38.41 -34.78
N ALA A 333 102.39 -37.53 -35.59
CA ALA A 333 102.77 -37.35 -36.98
C ALA A 333 104.21 -36.86 -37.12
N GLU A 334 104.61 -35.91 -36.27
CA GLU A 334 105.99 -35.40 -36.21
C GLU A 334 106.98 -36.48 -35.75
N ASN A 335 106.62 -37.28 -34.73
CA ASN A 335 107.40 -38.45 -34.30
C ASN A 335 107.53 -39.51 -35.40
N ALA A 336 106.45 -39.80 -36.13
CA ALA A 336 106.48 -40.74 -37.25
C ALA A 336 107.37 -40.22 -38.40
N HIS A 337 107.32 -38.90 -38.67
CA HIS A 337 108.21 -38.27 -39.64
C HIS A 337 109.68 -38.37 -39.22
N HIS A 338 109.98 -38.07 -37.95
CA HIS A 338 111.31 -38.25 -37.36
C HIS A 338 111.79 -39.70 -37.44
N ALA A 339 110.94 -40.67 -37.08
CA ALA A 339 111.27 -42.09 -37.16
C ALA A 339 111.51 -42.53 -38.61
N SER A 340 110.72 -42.04 -39.57
CA SER A 340 110.91 -42.30 -41.00
C SER A 340 112.24 -41.73 -41.50
N GLN A 341 112.62 -40.52 -41.08
CA GLN A 341 113.92 -39.94 -41.41
C GLN A 341 115.07 -40.79 -40.83
N LEU A 342 114.95 -41.19 -39.56
CA LEU A 342 115.95 -42.02 -38.90
C LEU A 342 116.10 -43.39 -39.58
N ALA A 343 115.00 -44.00 -40.00
CA ALA A 343 115.00 -45.24 -40.76
C ALA A 343 115.61 -45.08 -42.15
N ALA A 344 115.35 -43.96 -42.85
CA ALA A 344 115.99 -43.64 -44.12
C ALA A 344 117.52 -43.46 -43.96
N ASP A 345 117.95 -42.77 -42.91
CA ASP A 345 119.37 -42.59 -42.54
C ASP A 345 120.04 -43.94 -42.23
N ALA A 346 119.40 -44.80 -41.45
CA ALA A 346 119.88 -46.14 -41.13
C ALA A 346 119.97 -47.03 -42.37
N SER A 347 118.97 -46.97 -43.26
CA SER A 347 118.98 -47.66 -44.55
C SER A 347 120.11 -47.16 -45.46
N GLY A 348 120.35 -45.84 -45.47
CA GLY A 348 121.51 -45.22 -46.12
C GLY A 348 122.83 -45.77 -45.61
N LYS A 349 123.03 -45.83 -44.28
CA LYS A 349 124.22 -46.42 -43.66
C LYS A 349 124.37 -47.91 -43.96
N ALA A 350 123.28 -48.68 -43.93
CA ALA A 350 123.30 -50.10 -44.29
C ALA A 350 123.70 -50.32 -45.76
N ARG A 351 123.25 -49.45 -46.67
CA ARG A 351 123.65 -49.48 -48.08
C ARG A 351 125.14 -49.18 -48.26
N SER A 352 125.68 -48.15 -47.60
CA SER A 352 127.13 -47.89 -47.59
C SER A 352 127.93 -49.05 -46.99
N GLY A 353 127.40 -49.70 -45.93
CA GLY A 353 127.98 -50.93 -45.39
C GLY A 353 127.96 -52.09 -46.39
N GLY A 354 126.87 -52.24 -47.15
CA GLY A 354 126.75 -53.23 -48.23
C GLY A 354 127.76 -53.03 -49.36
N GLU A 355 128.03 -51.79 -49.76
CA GLU A 355 129.09 -51.48 -50.74
C GLU A 355 130.50 -51.80 -50.22
N LEU A 356 130.74 -51.53 -48.94
CA LEU A 356 132.00 -51.91 -48.26
C LEU A 356 132.20 -53.43 -48.27
N VAL A 357 131.17 -54.20 -47.90
CA VAL A 357 131.23 -55.67 -47.92
C VAL A 357 131.41 -56.20 -49.34
N SER A 358 130.71 -55.62 -50.33
CA SER A 358 130.88 -55.96 -51.75
C SER A 358 132.32 -55.71 -52.24
N SER A 359 132.94 -54.60 -51.83
CA SER A 359 134.36 -54.33 -52.11
C SER A 359 135.29 -55.36 -51.46
N VAL A 360 135.01 -55.79 -50.23
CA VAL A 360 135.79 -56.84 -49.55
C VAL A 360 135.68 -58.20 -50.25
N VAL A 361 134.47 -58.59 -50.69
CA VAL A 361 134.26 -59.82 -51.47
C VAL A 361 135.03 -59.75 -52.79
N LYS A 362 135.02 -58.62 -53.50
CA LYS A 362 135.80 -58.42 -54.72
C LYS A 362 137.31 -58.62 -54.49
N THR A 363 137.83 -58.12 -53.37
CA THR A 363 139.22 -58.33 -52.96
C THR A 363 139.50 -59.80 -52.64
N MET A 364 138.58 -60.50 -51.95
CA MET A 364 138.69 -61.95 -51.68
C MET A 364 138.67 -62.80 -52.96
N THR A 365 137.86 -62.43 -53.97
CA THR A 365 137.80 -63.13 -55.26
C THR A 365 139.10 -62.96 -56.05
N ASN A 366 139.73 -61.77 -55.97
CA ASN A 366 141.05 -61.54 -56.56
C ASN A 366 142.16 -62.37 -55.87
N ILE A 367 142.07 -62.60 -54.55
CA ILE A 367 142.99 -63.47 -53.81
C ILE A 367 142.79 -64.95 -54.20
N SER A 368 141.53 -65.39 -54.35
CA SER A 368 141.20 -66.76 -54.78
C SER A 368 141.65 -67.06 -56.21
N GLY A 369 141.51 -66.09 -57.13
CA GLY A 369 142.03 -66.21 -58.50
C GLY A 369 143.56 -66.35 -58.57
N SER A 370 144.28 -65.78 -57.61
CA SER A 370 145.75 -65.83 -57.59
C SER A 370 146.31 -67.19 -57.12
N SER A 371 145.53 -68.02 -56.41
CA SER A 371 145.99 -69.32 -55.89
C SER A 371 145.83 -70.49 -56.86
N LYS A 372 145.07 -70.34 -57.95
CA LYS A 372 144.82 -71.44 -58.91
C LYS A 372 145.82 -71.49 -60.09
N LYS A 373 146.82 -70.58 -60.11
CA LYS A 373 147.84 -70.49 -61.18
C LYS A 373 149.21 -71.13 -60.84
N ASN A 374 149.33 -71.89 -59.75
CA ASN A 374 150.52 -72.71 -59.49
C ASN A 374 150.15 -74.12 -59.05
N ARG A 375 149.76 -74.95 -60.03
CA ARG A 375 150.11 -76.38 -60.08
C ARG A 375 149.94 -76.93 -61.48
#